data_AF-A0A350PL59-F1
#
_entry.id   AF-A0A350PL59-F1
#
_cell.length_a   1.000
_cell.length_b   1.000
_cell.length_c   1.000
_cell.angle_alpha   90.00
_cell.angle_beta   90.00
_cell.angle_gamma   90.00
#
_symmetry.space_group_name_H-M   'P 1'
#
loop_
_entity.id
_entity.type
_entity.pdbx_description
1 polymer ?
#
loop_
_entity_poly.entity_id
_entity_poly.type
_entity_poly.pdbx_seq_one_letter_code
_entity_poly.pdbx_strand_id
1 'polypeptide(L)'
;MTAKEEDILSSKTLIKQGVAIERLIKSVLVDKNINPETLYSGDRNAILVATRITGYGAEYETKVTCPSCMNTGDHSFDLNEVSVRTMDDVESDDSYEVNEEGSIVAVTPMTKITVEMKLMTGKDESYLSRLTESKRKKKLPETTLTDTLKILITSLNGETSPDLIKKFIKVMPARDSRFLRSVYEKASPNIDMTQDFECSTCGYVTDLEVPFTPDFFWPKQ
;
A
#
# COMPACT_ATOMS: atom_id res chain seq x y z
N MET A 1 -16.15 1.70 -14.92
CA MET A 1 -16.52 2.88 -14.10
C MET A 1 -17.48 3.76 -14.90
N THR A 2 -18.38 4.51 -14.28
CA THR A 2 -19.31 5.43 -14.99
C THR A 2 -19.25 6.85 -14.41
N ALA A 3 -19.96 7.81 -15.01
CA ALA A 3 -20.06 9.19 -14.51
C ALA A 3 -20.46 9.28 -13.03
N LYS A 4 -21.25 8.32 -12.52
CA LYS A 4 -21.60 8.23 -11.10
C LYS A 4 -20.37 8.03 -10.20
N GLU A 5 -19.42 7.20 -10.62
CA GLU A 5 -18.18 6.98 -9.90
C GLU A 5 -17.22 8.17 -10.05
N GLU A 6 -17.26 8.85 -11.19
CA GLU A 6 -16.54 10.11 -11.40
C GLU A 6 -17.05 11.22 -10.47
N ASP A 7 -18.36 11.30 -10.21
CA ASP A 7 -18.94 12.19 -9.19
C ASP A 7 -18.42 11.88 -7.77
N ILE A 8 -18.23 10.59 -7.44
CA ILE A 8 -17.65 10.17 -6.16
C ILE A 8 -16.21 10.67 -6.04
N LEU A 9 -15.43 10.52 -7.11
CA LEU A 9 -14.03 10.93 -7.17
C LEU A 9 -13.88 12.46 -7.19
N SER A 10 -14.78 13.21 -7.80
CA SER A 10 -14.72 14.68 -7.85
C SER A 10 -15.32 15.36 -6.60
N SER A 11 -16.01 14.61 -5.74
CA SER A 11 -16.66 15.14 -4.54
C SER A 11 -15.65 15.65 -3.52
N LYS A 12 -15.50 16.98 -3.44
CA LYS A 12 -14.66 17.68 -2.45
C LYS A 12 -14.95 17.24 -1.01
N THR A 13 -16.20 16.92 -0.69
CA THR A 13 -16.59 16.46 0.65
C THR A 13 -16.00 15.08 0.95
N LEU A 14 -16.14 14.12 0.03
CA LEU A 14 -15.61 12.76 0.21
C LEU A 14 -14.08 12.74 0.22
N ILE A 15 -13.44 13.56 -0.62
CA ILE A 15 -11.98 13.74 -0.63
C ILE A 15 -11.50 14.31 0.71
N LYS A 16 -12.13 15.39 1.20
CA LYS A 16 -11.76 16.00 2.50
C LYS A 16 -11.96 15.04 3.67
N GLN A 17 -12.95 14.16 3.59
CA GLN A 17 -13.21 13.13 4.60
C GLN A 17 -12.29 11.91 4.47
N GLY A 18 -11.56 11.77 3.35
CA GLY A 18 -10.69 10.63 3.09
C GLY A 18 -11.43 9.32 2.77
N VAL A 19 -12.70 9.39 2.34
CA VAL A 19 -13.56 8.20 2.09
C VAL A 19 -13.93 8.01 0.62
N ALA A 20 -13.43 8.87 -0.29
CA ALA A 20 -13.74 8.80 -1.72
C ALA A 20 -13.38 7.43 -2.33
N ILE A 21 -12.17 6.94 -2.05
CA ILE A 21 -11.68 5.64 -2.55
C ILE A 21 -12.52 4.48 -2.01
N GLU A 22 -12.84 4.48 -0.72
CA GLU A 22 -13.69 3.46 -0.11
C GLU A 22 -15.08 3.45 -0.75
N ARG A 23 -15.64 4.63 -1.02
CA ARG A 23 -16.95 4.78 -1.65
C ARG A 23 -16.94 4.33 -3.11
N LEU A 24 -15.85 4.58 -3.83
CA LEU A 24 -15.62 4.09 -5.19
C LEU A 24 -15.61 2.56 -5.19
N ILE A 25 -14.77 1.93 -4.37
CA ILE A 25 -14.67 0.47 -4.25
C ILE A 25 -16.06 -0.13 -3.97
N LYS A 26 -16.81 0.44 -3.02
CA LYS A 26 -18.19 0.01 -2.72
C LYS A 26 -19.14 0.12 -3.91
N SER A 27 -18.96 1.15 -4.76
CA SER A 27 -19.82 1.37 -5.93
C SER A 27 -19.52 0.37 -7.04
N VAL A 28 -18.25 0.00 -7.24
CA VAL A 28 -17.82 -0.89 -8.35
C VAL A 28 -17.94 -2.38 -8.03
N LEU A 29 -17.89 -2.78 -6.75
CA LEU A 29 -18.07 -4.18 -6.35
C LEU A 29 -19.44 -4.72 -6.82
N VAL A 30 -19.48 -5.90 -7.44
CA VAL A 30 -20.74 -6.49 -7.90
C VAL A 30 -21.61 -6.91 -6.73
N ASP A 31 -21.03 -7.64 -5.76
CA ASP A 31 -21.70 -8.00 -4.52
C ASP A 31 -21.63 -6.84 -3.52
N LYS A 32 -22.81 -6.31 -3.16
CA LYS A 32 -22.94 -5.17 -2.24
C LYS A 32 -22.89 -5.57 -0.76
N ASN A 33 -22.87 -6.87 -0.46
CA ASN A 33 -22.70 -7.38 0.90
C ASN A 33 -21.24 -7.35 1.35
N ILE A 34 -20.30 -7.30 0.40
CA ILE A 34 -18.87 -7.21 0.70
C ILE A 34 -18.56 -5.81 1.24
N ASN A 35 -17.92 -5.75 2.41
CA ASN A 35 -17.46 -4.52 3.00
C ASN A 35 -16.04 -4.18 2.50
N PRO A 36 -15.82 -3.02 1.82
CA PRO A 36 -14.47 -2.62 1.38
C PRO A 36 -13.45 -2.50 2.52
N GLU A 37 -13.89 -2.24 3.75
CA GLU A 37 -12.99 -2.13 4.92
C GLU A 37 -12.40 -3.49 5.34
N THR A 38 -13.06 -4.61 5.00
CA THR A 38 -12.58 -5.96 5.36
C THR A 38 -11.67 -6.56 4.31
N LEU A 39 -11.58 -5.95 3.12
CA LEU A 39 -10.66 -6.38 2.06
C LEU A 39 -9.21 -6.07 2.44
N TYR A 40 -8.29 -6.94 2.03
CA TYR A 40 -6.86 -6.70 2.20
C TYR A 40 -6.40 -5.54 1.32
N SER A 41 -5.32 -4.88 1.74
CA SER A 41 -4.73 -3.75 1.00
C SER A 41 -4.38 -4.10 -0.45
N GLY A 42 -3.81 -5.30 -0.69
CA GLY A 42 -3.50 -5.79 -2.04
C GLY A 42 -4.73 -5.92 -2.93
N ASP A 43 -5.81 -6.52 -2.42
CA ASP A 43 -7.08 -6.66 -3.17
C ASP A 43 -7.70 -5.31 -3.48
N ARG A 44 -7.64 -4.36 -2.53
CA ARG A 44 -8.13 -3.00 -2.71
C ARG A 44 -7.37 -2.30 -3.83
N ASN A 45 -6.04 -2.40 -3.83
CA ASN A 45 -5.23 -1.87 -4.92
C ASN A 45 -5.65 -2.50 -6.25
N ALA A 46 -5.84 -3.83 -6.29
CA ALA A 46 -6.20 -4.55 -7.52
C ALA A 46 -7.52 -4.06 -8.10
N ILE A 47 -8.51 -3.85 -7.23
CA ILE A 47 -9.80 -3.28 -7.62
C ILE A 47 -9.62 -1.85 -8.16
N LEU A 48 -8.74 -1.04 -7.56
CA LEU A 48 -8.51 0.33 -8.02
C LEU A 48 -7.87 0.39 -9.40
N VAL A 49 -6.85 -0.43 -9.66
CA VAL A 49 -6.22 -0.54 -10.98
C VAL A 49 -7.24 -1.03 -12.02
N ALA A 50 -7.99 -2.10 -11.72
CA ALA A 50 -9.04 -2.59 -12.60
C ALA A 50 -10.14 -1.54 -12.86
N THR A 51 -10.50 -0.75 -11.84
CA THR A 51 -11.48 0.34 -11.97
C THR A 51 -10.95 1.44 -12.88
N ARG A 52 -9.66 1.78 -12.77
CA ARG A 52 -9.00 2.75 -13.65
C ARG A 52 -8.98 2.27 -15.10
N ILE A 53 -8.58 1.02 -15.34
CA ILE A 53 -8.55 0.41 -16.68
C ILE A 53 -9.94 0.45 -17.33
N THR A 54 -10.96 0.00 -16.60
CA THR A 54 -12.35 -0.03 -17.12
C THR A 54 -13.02 1.34 -17.20
N GLY A 55 -12.43 2.37 -16.60
CA GLY A 55 -13.01 3.72 -16.56
C GLY A 55 -12.42 4.66 -17.59
N TYR A 56 -11.10 4.71 -17.64
CA TYR A 56 -10.34 5.69 -18.41
C TYR A 56 -9.39 5.03 -19.43
N GLY A 57 -9.38 3.69 -19.51
CA GLY A 57 -8.46 2.93 -20.35
C GLY A 57 -7.21 2.46 -19.59
N ALA A 58 -6.48 1.54 -20.21
CA ALA A 58 -5.26 0.99 -19.64
C ALA A 58 -4.06 1.94 -19.77
N GLU A 59 -4.10 2.86 -20.73
CA GLU A 59 -3.07 3.86 -20.91
C GLU A 59 -3.10 4.90 -19.76
N TYR A 60 -1.95 5.09 -19.12
CA TYR A 60 -1.77 6.07 -18.06
C TYR A 60 -0.57 6.98 -18.34
N GLU A 61 -0.88 8.18 -18.82
CA GLU A 61 0.10 9.23 -19.04
C GLU A 61 0.36 10.02 -17.74
N THR A 62 1.63 10.14 -17.37
CA THR A 62 2.05 10.93 -16.21
C THR A 62 3.45 11.50 -16.39
N LYS A 63 3.81 12.44 -15.50
CA LYS A 63 5.13 13.07 -15.52
C LYS A 63 6.11 12.27 -14.68
N VAL A 64 7.17 11.82 -15.33
CA VAL A 64 8.23 11.03 -14.71
C VAL A 64 9.52 11.84 -14.75
N THR A 65 10.23 11.89 -13.61
CA THR A 65 11.55 12.51 -13.52
C THR A 65 12.61 11.42 -13.66
N CYS A 66 13.45 11.52 -14.69
CA CYS A 66 14.54 10.58 -14.92
C CYS A 66 15.54 10.62 -13.75
N PRO A 67 15.88 9.49 -13.11
CA PRO A 67 16.79 9.46 -11.98
C PRO A 67 18.25 9.75 -12.37
N SER A 68 18.60 9.57 -13.65
CA SER A 68 19.96 9.79 -14.16
C SER A 68 20.24 11.25 -14.52
N CYS A 69 19.35 11.90 -15.28
CA CYS A 69 19.56 13.26 -15.80
C CYS A 69 18.66 14.33 -15.16
N MET A 70 17.74 13.93 -14.27
CA MET A 70 16.77 14.81 -13.59
C MET A 70 15.79 15.54 -14.54
N ASN A 71 15.74 15.18 -15.82
CA ASN A 71 14.74 15.74 -16.72
C ASN A 71 13.36 15.13 -16.43
N THR A 72 12.33 15.98 -16.40
CA THR A 72 10.94 15.54 -16.27
C THR A 72 10.29 15.53 -17.63
N GLY A 73 9.72 14.39 -18.03
CA GLY A 73 8.99 14.21 -19.28
C GLY A 73 7.66 13.51 -19.06
N ASP A 74 6.78 13.61 -20.04
CA ASP A 74 5.57 12.78 -20.08
C ASP A 74 5.96 11.35 -20.46
N HIS A 75 5.40 10.37 -19.78
CA HIS A 75 5.60 8.95 -20.01
C HIS A 75 4.26 8.23 -19.90
N SER A 76 4.02 7.26 -20.78
CA SER A 76 2.78 6.50 -20.86
C SER A 76 3.05 5.07 -20.38
N PHE A 77 2.35 4.65 -19.33
CA PHE A 77 2.39 3.31 -18.78
C PHE A 77 1.18 2.50 -19.29
N ASP A 78 1.35 1.21 -19.57
CA ASP A 78 0.24 0.30 -19.87
C ASP A 78 -0.15 -0.48 -18.61
N LEU A 79 -1.30 -0.14 -18.02
CA LEU A 79 -1.78 -0.78 -16.80
C LEU A 79 -2.19 -2.26 -17.00
N ASN A 80 -2.23 -2.79 -18.23
CA ASN A 80 -2.41 -4.23 -18.46
C ASN A 80 -1.13 -5.04 -18.23
N GLU A 81 0.04 -4.42 -18.29
CA GLU A 81 1.34 -5.08 -18.08
C GLU A 81 1.67 -5.27 -16.58
N VAL A 82 0.82 -4.69 -15.74
CA VAL A 82 0.88 -4.80 -14.29
C VAL A 82 0.64 -6.25 -13.85
N SER A 83 1.53 -6.80 -13.02
CA SER A 83 1.42 -8.18 -12.54
C SER A 83 0.88 -8.24 -11.11
N VAL A 84 0.21 -9.34 -10.76
CA VAL A 84 -0.27 -9.58 -9.40
C VAL A 84 0.75 -10.45 -8.70
N ARG A 85 1.36 -9.95 -7.63
CA ARG A 85 2.20 -10.75 -6.75
C ARG A 85 1.31 -11.45 -5.73
N THR A 86 1.15 -12.75 -5.90
CA THR A 86 0.46 -13.61 -4.95
C THR A 86 1.41 -14.09 -3.85
N MET A 87 0.87 -14.75 -2.83
CA MET A 87 1.69 -15.34 -1.76
C MET A 87 2.62 -16.45 -2.30
N ASP A 88 2.22 -17.11 -3.39
CA ASP A 88 2.96 -18.20 -4.02
C ASP A 88 4.14 -17.68 -4.88
N ASP A 89 4.06 -16.44 -5.34
CA ASP A 89 5.12 -15.77 -6.10
C ASP A 89 6.22 -15.19 -5.21
N VAL A 90 6.02 -15.18 -3.88
CA VAL A 90 7.03 -14.64 -2.97
C VAL A 90 8.12 -15.68 -2.77
N GLU A 91 9.33 -15.35 -3.22
CA GLU A 91 10.51 -16.17 -3.01
C GLU A 91 10.60 -16.58 -1.54
N SER A 92 10.50 -17.89 -1.29
CA SER A 92 10.75 -18.47 0.01
C SER A 92 12.22 -18.24 0.35
N ASP A 93 12.50 -17.20 1.13
CA ASP A 93 13.79 -16.97 1.77
C ASP A 93 13.62 -17.28 3.26
N ASP A 94 14.66 -17.79 3.92
CA ASP A 94 14.69 -18.19 5.35
C ASP A 94 14.42 -17.02 6.33
N SER A 95 14.07 -15.86 5.81
CA SER A 95 13.78 -14.64 6.55
C SER A 95 12.38 -14.60 7.19
N TYR A 96 11.41 -15.35 6.67
CA TYR A 96 10.06 -15.43 7.23
C TYR A 96 9.32 -16.71 6.83
N GLU A 97 8.25 -17.01 7.55
CA GLU A 97 7.29 -18.08 7.27
C GLU A 97 5.87 -17.50 7.25
N VAL A 98 4.95 -18.15 6.53
CA VAL A 98 3.52 -17.82 6.58
C VAL A 98 2.82 -18.95 7.33
N ASN A 99 2.11 -18.61 8.41
CA ASN A 99 1.39 -19.61 9.20
C ASN A 99 0.06 -20.01 8.54
N GLU A 100 -0.60 -21.03 9.09
CA GLU A 100 -1.89 -21.54 8.58
C GLU A 100 -3.01 -20.49 8.57
N GLU A 101 -2.90 -19.44 9.37
CA GLU A 101 -3.84 -18.32 9.44
C GLU A 101 -3.55 -17.22 8.40
N GLY A 102 -2.47 -17.35 7.63
CA GLY A 102 -2.04 -16.35 6.64
C GLY A 102 -1.28 -15.16 7.24
N SER A 103 -0.81 -15.26 8.49
CA SER A 103 0.06 -14.27 9.12
C SER A 103 1.53 -14.53 8.78
N ILE A 104 2.30 -13.45 8.68
CA ILE A 104 3.74 -13.48 8.39
C ILE A 104 4.50 -13.57 9.71
N VAL A 105 5.32 -14.61 9.86
CA VAL A 105 6.14 -14.87 11.06
C VAL A 105 7.61 -14.66 10.71
N ALA A 106 8.32 -13.83 11.48
CA ALA A 106 9.74 -13.57 11.25
C ALA A 106 10.52 -13.41 12.55
N VAL A 107 11.77 -13.85 12.56
CA VAL A 107 12.67 -13.70 13.72
C VAL A 107 13.55 -12.48 13.54
N THR A 108 13.47 -11.52 14.46
CA THR A 108 14.25 -10.28 14.36
C THR A 108 15.76 -10.55 14.49
N PRO A 109 16.62 -9.87 13.72
CA PRO A 109 18.03 -10.19 13.67
C PRO A 109 18.80 -9.82 14.93
N MET A 110 18.44 -8.72 15.63
CA MET A 110 19.13 -8.28 16.85
C MET A 110 18.49 -8.82 18.11
N THR A 111 17.18 -8.61 18.27
CA THR A 111 16.48 -9.03 19.50
C THR A 111 16.17 -10.51 19.55
N LYS A 112 16.25 -11.23 18.41
CA LYS A 112 15.93 -12.67 18.29
C LYS A 112 14.52 -13.00 18.78
N ILE A 113 13.61 -12.05 18.64
CA ILE A 113 12.20 -12.21 18.98
C ILE A 113 11.46 -12.69 17.75
N THR A 114 10.61 -13.68 17.92
CA THR A 114 9.67 -14.15 16.90
C THR A 114 8.50 -13.16 16.86
N VAL A 115 8.29 -12.54 15.71
CA VAL A 115 7.26 -11.52 15.49
C VAL A 115 6.26 -12.06 14.50
N GLU A 116 4.99 -12.00 14.86
CA GLU A 116 3.89 -12.30 13.94
C GLU A 116 3.26 -11.00 13.46
N MET A 117 3.02 -10.90 12.15
CA MET A 117 2.45 -9.75 11.48
C MET A 117 1.23 -10.16 10.66
N LYS A 118 0.12 -9.45 10.81
CA LYS A 118 -1.06 -9.61 9.96
C LYS A 118 -0.94 -8.80 8.68
N LEU A 119 -1.64 -9.24 7.62
CA LEU A 119 -1.88 -8.42 6.44
C LEU A 119 -2.82 -7.25 6.79
N MET A 120 -2.51 -6.07 6.25
CA MET A 120 -3.36 -4.89 6.42
C MET A 120 -4.67 -5.00 5.65
N THR A 121 -5.71 -4.46 6.25
CA THR A 121 -7.04 -4.33 5.66
C THR A 121 -7.39 -2.86 5.41
N GLY A 122 -8.44 -2.62 4.64
CA GLY A 122 -8.96 -1.25 4.44
C GLY A 122 -9.32 -0.54 5.75
N LYS A 123 -9.76 -1.29 6.77
CA LYS A 123 -10.01 -0.76 8.11
C LYS A 123 -8.74 -0.22 8.77
N ASP A 124 -7.63 -0.92 8.60
CA ASP A 124 -6.33 -0.55 9.15
C ASP A 124 -5.79 0.73 8.47
N GLU A 125 -5.91 0.82 7.15
CA GLU A 125 -5.58 2.02 6.37
C GLU A 125 -6.40 3.24 6.81
N SER A 126 -7.73 3.07 6.91
CA SER A 126 -8.64 4.11 7.38
C SER A 126 -8.30 4.56 8.79
N TYR A 127 -7.92 3.64 9.67
CA TYR A 127 -7.48 3.96 11.03
C TYR A 127 -6.16 4.76 11.04
N LEU A 128 -5.16 4.36 10.26
CA LEU A 128 -3.88 5.07 10.14
C LEU A 128 -4.06 6.49 9.57
N SER A 129 -4.91 6.64 8.56
CA SER A 129 -5.25 7.94 7.97
C SER A 129 -5.88 8.87 9.00
N ARG A 130 -6.90 8.40 9.74
CA ARG A 130 -7.55 9.17 10.82
C ARG A 130 -6.58 9.50 11.96
N LEU A 131 -5.71 8.57 12.35
CA LEU A 131 -4.71 8.78 13.39
C LEU A 131 -3.72 9.89 12.99
N THR A 132 -3.25 9.85 11.75
CA THR A 132 -2.34 10.85 11.18
C THR A 132 -2.99 12.22 11.12
N GLU A 133 -4.24 12.30 10.64
CA GLU A 133 -4.99 13.55 10.58
C GLU A 133 -5.24 14.13 11.99
N SER A 134 -5.59 13.28 12.96
CA SER A 134 -5.77 13.70 14.35
C SER A 134 -4.47 14.23 14.96
N LYS A 135 -3.31 13.62 14.67
CA LYS A 135 -2.01 14.10 15.17
C LYS A 135 -1.65 15.45 14.56
N ARG A 136 -1.86 15.61 13.25
CA ARG A 136 -1.67 16.89 12.55
C ARG A 136 -2.55 18.00 13.14
N LYS A 137 -3.84 17.73 13.35
CA LYS A 137 -4.78 18.68 14.00
C LYS A 137 -4.32 19.09 15.41
N LYS A 138 -3.71 18.16 16.14
CA LYS A 138 -3.19 18.38 17.50
C LYS A 138 -1.73 18.88 17.53
N LYS A 139 -1.11 19.12 16.37
CA LYS A 139 0.31 19.49 16.23
C LYS A 139 1.27 18.52 16.95
N LEU A 140 0.91 17.24 16.99
CA LEU A 140 1.74 16.18 17.55
C LEU A 140 2.75 15.69 16.51
N PRO A 141 3.90 15.13 16.95
CA PRO A 141 4.88 14.54 16.04
C PRO A 141 4.26 13.46 15.16
N GLU A 142 4.68 13.41 13.91
CA GLU A 142 4.35 12.31 13.00
C GLU A 142 5.15 11.07 13.38
N THR A 143 4.47 9.94 13.53
CA THR A 143 5.08 8.68 13.96
C THR A 143 4.61 7.51 13.10
N THR A 144 4.45 7.76 11.80
CA THR A 144 3.87 6.85 10.81
C THR A 144 4.44 5.44 10.90
N LEU A 145 5.77 5.29 10.89
CA LEU A 145 6.44 3.99 10.98
C LEU A 145 6.03 3.19 12.23
N THR A 146 6.09 3.81 13.41
CA THR A 146 5.72 3.13 14.65
C THR A 146 4.22 2.88 14.76
N ASP A 147 3.39 3.69 14.11
CA ASP A 147 1.94 3.48 14.10
C ASP A 147 1.55 2.33 13.18
N THR A 148 2.17 2.23 12.00
CA THR A 148 2.01 1.09 11.09
C THR A 148 2.43 -0.20 11.77
N LEU A 149 3.61 -0.24 12.40
CA LEU A 149 4.09 -1.43 13.09
C LEU A 149 3.18 -1.88 14.25
N LYS A 150 2.49 -0.96 14.93
CA LYS A 150 1.53 -1.31 16.01
C LYS A 150 0.30 -2.04 15.49
N ILE A 151 -0.03 -1.83 14.22
CA ILE A 151 -1.18 -2.47 13.59
C ILE A 151 -0.76 -3.78 12.94
N LEU A 152 0.42 -3.81 12.33
CA LEU A 152 0.97 -5.00 11.70
C LEU A 152 1.24 -6.10 12.73
N ILE A 153 1.95 -5.79 13.81
CA ILE A 153 2.41 -6.79 14.77
C ILE A 153 1.25 -7.25 15.64
N THR A 154 0.94 -8.54 15.58
CA THR A 154 -0.12 -9.20 16.36
C THR A 154 0.42 -9.99 17.55
N SER A 155 1.65 -10.50 17.46
CA SER A 155 2.26 -11.35 18.48
C SER A 155 3.77 -11.15 18.58
N LEU A 156 4.31 -11.30 19.79
CA LEU A 156 5.74 -11.32 20.08
C LEU A 156 6.07 -12.53 20.95
N ASN A 157 6.82 -13.50 20.40
CA ASN A 157 7.10 -14.80 21.04
C ASN A 157 5.82 -15.52 21.53
N GLY A 158 4.71 -15.41 20.79
CA GLY A 158 3.42 -15.98 21.16
C GLY A 158 2.57 -15.09 22.09
N GLU A 159 3.12 -14.00 22.63
CA GLU A 159 2.39 -13.06 23.46
C GLU A 159 1.66 -12.00 22.63
N THR A 160 0.34 -11.97 22.74
CA THR A 160 -0.56 -11.08 21.96
C THR A 160 -0.98 -9.82 22.73
N SER A 161 -0.38 -9.57 23.89
CA SER A 161 -0.72 -8.43 24.75
C SER A 161 -0.44 -7.08 24.05
N PRO A 162 -1.46 -6.23 23.83
CA PRO A 162 -1.27 -4.94 23.14
C PRO A 162 -0.29 -4.00 23.84
N ASP A 163 -0.23 -4.05 25.17
CA ASP A 163 0.70 -3.23 25.96
C ASP A 163 2.14 -3.68 25.79
N LEU A 164 2.36 -4.99 25.69
CA LEU A 164 3.69 -5.58 25.46
C LEU A 164 4.18 -5.19 24.06
N ILE A 165 3.34 -5.33 23.03
CA ILE A 165 3.65 -4.93 21.65
C ILE A 165 4.00 -3.44 21.57
N LYS A 166 3.18 -2.59 22.21
CA LYS A 166 3.42 -1.14 22.24
C LYS A 166 4.72 -0.78 22.96
N LYS A 167 5.09 -1.49 24.02
CA LYS A 167 6.37 -1.29 24.71
C LYS A 167 7.53 -1.72 23.82
N PHE A 168 7.43 -2.90 23.19
CA PHE A 168 8.45 -3.41 22.28
C PHE A 168 8.72 -2.43 21.14
N ILE A 169 7.68 -1.97 20.43
CA ILE A 169 7.83 -1.04 19.30
C ILE A 169 8.55 0.26 19.69
N LYS A 170 8.38 0.72 20.93
CA LYS A 170 9.07 1.93 21.42
C LYS A 170 10.56 1.72 21.67
N VAL A 171 10.97 0.53 22.07
CA VAL A 171 12.36 0.19 22.41
C VAL A 171 13.07 -0.61 21.33
N MET A 172 12.34 -0.99 20.27
CA MET A 172 12.84 -1.84 19.19
C MET A 172 14.02 -1.18 18.46
N PRO A 173 15.14 -1.90 18.26
CA PRO A 173 16.26 -1.40 17.47
C PRO A 173 15.86 -1.04 16.05
N ALA A 174 16.45 0.02 15.49
CA ALA A 174 16.16 0.45 14.12
C ALA A 174 16.46 -0.64 13.06
N ARG A 175 17.44 -1.51 13.32
CA ARG A 175 17.76 -2.65 12.46
C ARG A 175 16.63 -3.67 12.39
N ASP A 176 16.01 -3.99 13.52
CA ASP A 176 14.86 -4.90 13.59
C ASP A 176 13.64 -4.26 12.93
N SER A 177 13.40 -2.97 13.16
CA SER A 177 12.34 -2.21 12.48
C SER A 177 12.48 -2.21 10.96
N ARG A 178 13.70 -2.05 10.44
CA ARG A 178 13.96 -2.10 8.99
C ARG A 178 13.74 -3.51 8.45
N PHE A 179 14.22 -4.53 9.16
CA PHE A 179 14.06 -5.93 8.78
C PHE A 179 12.58 -6.34 8.68
N LEU A 180 11.77 -6.05 9.72
CA LEU A 180 10.35 -6.38 9.72
C LEU A 180 9.60 -5.72 8.57
N ARG A 181 9.94 -4.45 8.25
CA ARG A 181 9.34 -3.76 7.11
C ARG A 181 9.72 -4.39 5.77
N SER A 182 10.99 -4.75 5.58
CA SER A 182 11.41 -5.43 4.34
C SER A 182 10.79 -6.81 4.21
N VAL A 183 10.63 -7.54 5.32
CA VAL A 183 9.94 -8.83 5.31
C VAL A 183 8.48 -8.65 4.92
N TYR A 184 7.78 -7.69 5.56
CA TYR A 184 6.38 -7.41 5.26
C TYR A 184 6.18 -7.00 3.80
N GLU A 185 7.07 -6.15 3.27
CA GLU A 185 7.04 -5.71 1.87
C GLU A 185 7.27 -6.85 0.88
N LYS A 186 8.10 -7.84 1.21
CA LYS A 186 8.28 -9.03 0.38
C LYS A 186 7.06 -9.96 0.46
N ALA A 187 6.65 -10.30 1.68
CA ALA A 187 5.65 -11.32 1.96
C ALA A 187 4.20 -10.90 1.64
N SER A 188 3.88 -9.60 1.68
CA SER A 188 2.48 -9.16 1.51
C SER A 188 2.02 -9.27 0.06
N PRO A 189 0.92 -9.96 -0.26
CA PRO A 189 0.37 -9.95 -1.61
C PRO A 189 -0.03 -8.53 -2.02
N ASN A 190 0.34 -8.13 -3.24
CA ASN A 190 0.00 -6.83 -3.79
C ASN A 190 0.15 -6.87 -5.31
N ILE A 191 -0.23 -5.77 -5.95
CA ILE A 191 0.11 -5.56 -7.35
C ILE A 191 1.55 -5.09 -7.47
N ASP A 192 2.28 -5.65 -8.42
CA ASP A 192 3.54 -5.08 -8.89
C ASP A 192 3.28 -4.13 -10.05
N MET A 193 3.47 -2.83 -9.78
CA MET A 193 3.28 -1.75 -10.75
C MET A 193 4.63 -1.29 -11.33
N THR A 194 5.66 -2.12 -11.26
CA THR A 194 6.97 -1.84 -11.85
C THR A 194 6.92 -2.07 -13.36
N GLN A 195 7.34 -1.07 -14.15
CA GLN A 195 7.38 -1.13 -15.62
C GLN A 195 8.68 -0.53 -16.16
N ASP A 196 9.08 -1.00 -17.34
CA ASP A 196 10.25 -0.50 -18.05
C ASP A 196 10.08 0.99 -18.41
N PHE A 197 11.10 1.78 -18.09
CA PHE A 197 11.19 3.19 -18.44
C PHE A 197 12.45 3.45 -19.25
N GLU A 198 12.28 4.09 -20.41
CA GLU A 198 13.38 4.65 -21.20
C GLU A 198 13.28 6.17 -21.26
N CYS A 199 14.33 6.85 -20.82
CA CYS A 199 14.37 8.31 -20.88
C CYS A 199 14.62 8.81 -22.31
N SER A 200 13.63 9.50 -22.88
CA SER A 200 13.73 10.12 -24.22
C SER A 200 14.85 11.16 -24.38
N THR A 201 15.42 11.67 -23.27
CA THR A 201 16.46 12.72 -23.30
C THR A 201 17.88 12.16 -23.22
N CYS A 202 18.12 11.15 -22.40
CA CYS A 202 19.48 10.60 -22.18
C CYS A 202 19.62 9.11 -22.50
N GLY A 203 18.54 8.42 -22.93
CA GLY A 203 18.55 6.99 -23.25
C GLY A 203 18.75 6.08 -22.04
N TYR A 204 18.60 6.60 -20.81
CA TYR A 204 18.71 5.80 -19.60
C TYR A 204 17.51 4.87 -19.47
N VAL A 205 17.76 3.57 -19.33
CA VAL A 205 16.76 2.53 -19.12
C VAL A 205 16.80 2.08 -17.67
N THR A 206 15.63 2.00 -17.04
CA THR A 206 15.44 1.47 -15.69
C THR A 206 14.01 1.01 -15.53
N ASP A 207 13.73 0.24 -14.50
CA ASP A 207 12.35 -0.02 -14.11
C ASP A 207 11.87 1.10 -13.19
N LEU A 208 10.64 1.54 -13.37
CA LEU A 208 9.98 2.53 -12.53
C LEU A 208 8.62 2.02 -12.05
N GLU A 209 8.30 2.35 -10.81
CA GLU A 209 6.97 2.10 -10.27
C GLU A 209 5.98 3.12 -10.82
N VAL A 210 4.86 2.64 -11.39
CA VAL A 210 3.77 3.48 -11.87
C VAL A 210 3.28 4.36 -10.72
N PRO A 211 3.29 5.70 -10.86
CA PRO A 211 2.92 6.59 -9.77
C PRO A 211 1.46 6.42 -9.34
N PHE A 212 1.23 5.79 -8.18
CA PHE A 212 -0.10 5.69 -7.58
C PHE A 212 -0.45 6.93 -6.75
N THR A 213 -0.47 8.08 -7.41
CA THR A 213 -0.72 9.40 -6.80
C THR A 213 -2.17 9.83 -7.00
N PRO A 214 -2.63 10.96 -6.41
CA PRO A 214 -3.96 11.49 -6.75
C PRO A 214 -4.17 11.63 -8.27
N ASP A 215 -3.13 11.95 -9.03
CA ASP A 215 -3.22 12.09 -10.48
C ASP A 215 -3.64 10.78 -11.21
N PHE A 216 -3.60 9.63 -10.53
CA PHE A 216 -4.05 8.34 -11.06
C PHE A 216 -5.53 8.32 -11.45
N PHE A 217 -6.39 8.92 -10.61
CA PHE A 217 -7.82 9.11 -10.90
C PHE A 217 -8.17 10.54 -11.28
N TRP A 218 -7.27 11.50 -11.05
CA TRP A 218 -7.44 12.91 -11.40
C TRP A 218 -6.33 13.38 -12.36
N PRO A 219 -6.22 12.84 -13.59
CA PRO A 219 -5.28 13.37 -14.56
C PRO A 219 -5.56 14.86 -14.77
N LYS A 220 -4.51 15.69 -14.82
CA LYS A 220 -4.64 17.14 -14.95
C LYS A 220 -5.38 17.45 -16.26
N GLN A 221 -6.65 17.84 -16.15
CA GLN A 221 -7.41 18.46 -17.23
C GLN A 221 -6.83 19.83 -17.60
#